data_AF-A0A2E1CWQ2-F1
#
_entry.id   AF-A0A2E1CWQ2-F1
#
_cell.length_a   1.000
_cell.length_b   1.000
_cell.length_c   1.000
_cell.angle_alpha   90.00
_cell.angle_beta   90.00
_cell.angle_gamma   90.00
#
_symmetry.space_group_name_H-M   'P 1'
#
loop_
_entity.id
_entity.type
_entity.pdbx_description
1 polymer ?
#
loop_
_entity_poly.entity_id
_entity_poly.type
_entity_poly.pdbx_seq_one_letter_code
_entity_poly.pdbx_strand_id
1 'polypeptide(L)'
;MQNILTAPLRGIGRLITASLKNFDPGKMLDSELVKAEARKPVGTQRVPAGEGATKRRPFTSGVYWPQTGFSKLSFKQFTGLLHTGVPMMVRLRLSRRYYSKTIVPTQHIATDAMFEELEKLAREMGAVDIGYISNIDPNLVFKGKELPHPHAIVFTVEMDKDEMKTAPSFESFVEVKKAYLKLGKTSQVLTQYLRDKGFAAYPGTNLGGISDYTAVAEQAGLGAIGYHGLLIGPDGGARLRINTIYTNIANLPARKNPHLWIRDFCAECLNCVRKCPPQAIYSKPRPKSNGGAGIECISYQSCLQYFSENFSCAICVKVCPFSVSGYDKIKNGFEQSKQRNLTATKQPAA
;
A
#
# COMPACT_ATOMS: atom_id res chain seq x y z
N MET A 1 56.82 -30.16 -25.89
CA MET A 1 56.08 -29.22 -25.03
C MET A 1 54.83 -28.74 -25.76
N GLN A 2 53.88 -29.66 -25.97
CA GLN A 2 52.58 -29.41 -26.58
C GLN A 2 51.49 -29.71 -25.53
N ASN A 3 50.37 -29.00 -25.65
CA ASN A 3 49.07 -29.24 -25.03
C ASN A 3 48.91 -28.95 -23.54
N ILE A 4 48.55 -27.70 -23.18
CA ILE A 4 47.48 -27.42 -22.19
C ILE A 4 46.76 -26.11 -22.62
N LEU A 5 45.86 -26.23 -23.62
CA LEU A 5 44.79 -25.28 -23.89
C LEU A 5 43.52 -26.10 -24.03
N THR A 6 42.40 -25.58 -23.50
CA THR A 6 41.03 -26.11 -23.51
C THR A 6 40.60 -27.02 -22.34
N ALA A 7 40.26 -26.40 -21.22
CA ALA A 7 39.26 -26.97 -20.29
C ALA A 7 38.01 -26.06 -20.33
N PRO A 8 36.83 -26.57 -20.71
CA PRO A 8 35.63 -25.75 -20.82
C PRO A 8 35.09 -25.43 -19.42
N LEU A 9 34.73 -24.17 -19.19
CA LEU A 9 33.93 -23.69 -18.05
C LEU A 9 32.49 -24.24 -18.07
N ARG A 10 32.32 -25.57 -18.10
CA ARG A 10 31.01 -26.25 -18.17
C ARG A 10 30.43 -26.68 -16.81
N GLY A 11 31.07 -26.32 -15.69
CA GLY A 11 30.63 -26.74 -14.34
C GLY A 11 29.84 -25.70 -13.54
N ILE A 12 30.15 -24.40 -13.68
CA ILE A 12 29.58 -23.36 -12.79
C ILE A 12 28.17 -22.95 -13.24
N GLY A 13 27.88 -23.02 -14.55
CA GLY A 13 26.55 -22.71 -15.08
C GLY A 13 25.45 -23.65 -14.57
N ARG A 14 25.73 -24.95 -14.35
CA ARG A 14 24.70 -25.93 -13.93
C ARG A 14 24.25 -25.73 -12.48
N LEU A 15 25.16 -25.41 -11.56
CA LEU A 15 24.84 -25.15 -10.15
C LEU A 15 24.03 -23.85 -9.96
N ILE A 16 24.34 -22.79 -10.72
CA ILE A 16 23.56 -21.55 -10.72
C ILE A 16 22.17 -21.77 -11.35
N THR A 17 22.08 -22.57 -12.42
CA THR A 17 20.79 -22.84 -13.08
C THR A 17 19.82 -23.68 -12.23
N ALA A 18 20.30 -24.62 -11.40
CA ALA A 18 19.43 -25.40 -10.52
C ALA A 18 18.87 -24.58 -9.35
N SER A 19 19.69 -23.68 -8.78
CA SER A 19 19.29 -22.80 -7.68
C SER A 19 18.27 -21.74 -8.11
N LEU A 20 18.37 -21.23 -9.35
CA LEU A 20 17.43 -20.24 -9.88
C LEU A 20 16.11 -20.82 -10.40
N LYS A 21 16.06 -22.11 -10.75
CA LYS A 21 14.80 -22.77 -11.19
C LYS A 21 13.71 -22.74 -10.11
N ASN A 22 14.09 -22.76 -8.83
CA ASN A 22 13.18 -22.70 -7.68
C ASN A 22 13.11 -21.31 -7.03
N PHE A 23 13.74 -20.30 -7.62
CA PHE A 23 13.80 -18.95 -7.05
C PHE A 23 12.49 -18.19 -7.32
N ASP A 24 11.70 -17.99 -6.28
CA ASP A 24 10.46 -17.21 -6.32
C ASP A 24 10.64 -15.91 -5.52
N PRO A 25 10.74 -14.74 -6.19
CA PRO A 25 10.84 -13.45 -5.52
C PRO A 25 9.68 -13.14 -4.59
N GLY A 26 8.48 -13.64 -4.91
CA GLY A 26 7.29 -13.51 -4.08
C GLY A 26 7.46 -14.23 -2.75
N LYS A 27 7.96 -15.48 -2.77
CA LYS A 27 8.30 -16.23 -1.55
C LYS A 27 9.40 -15.56 -0.73
N MET A 28 10.43 -15.03 -1.38
CA MET A 28 11.50 -14.29 -0.70
C MET A 28 10.94 -13.04 0.00
N LEU A 29 10.08 -12.29 -0.70
CA LEU A 29 9.44 -11.10 -0.16
C LEU A 29 8.49 -11.44 0.99
N ASP A 30 7.66 -12.47 0.84
CA ASP A 30 6.79 -12.97 1.90
C ASP A 30 7.60 -13.40 3.12
N SER A 31 8.73 -14.09 2.95
CA SER A 31 9.62 -14.45 4.06
C SER A 31 10.13 -13.23 4.81
N GLU A 32 10.59 -12.19 4.09
CA GLU A 32 11.08 -10.97 4.73
C GLU A 32 9.95 -10.18 5.43
N LEU A 33 8.73 -10.22 4.88
CA LEU A 33 7.54 -9.61 5.48
C LEU A 33 7.06 -10.35 6.72
N VAL A 34 7.01 -11.69 6.67
CA VAL A 34 6.72 -12.54 7.83
C VAL A 34 7.71 -12.23 8.94
N LYS A 35 9.00 -12.20 8.65
CA LYS A 35 10.02 -11.80 9.64
C LYS A 35 9.84 -10.35 10.12
N ALA A 36 9.32 -9.44 9.29
CA ALA A 36 9.15 -8.02 9.63
C ALA A 36 7.93 -7.71 10.49
N GLU A 37 6.93 -8.58 10.37
CA GLU A 37 5.70 -8.54 11.14
C GLU A 37 5.73 -9.55 12.29
N ALA A 38 6.68 -10.49 12.32
CA ALA A 38 6.94 -11.38 13.45
C ALA A 38 7.52 -10.56 14.60
N ARG A 39 6.61 -10.08 15.45
CA ARG A 39 6.91 -9.20 16.58
C ARG A 39 6.36 -9.87 17.82
N LYS A 40 7.13 -9.83 18.91
CA LYS A 40 6.54 -10.09 20.23
C LYS A 40 5.42 -9.06 20.46
N PRO A 41 4.34 -9.42 21.14
CA PRO A 41 3.36 -8.43 21.57
C PRO A 41 4.04 -7.29 22.31
N VAL A 42 3.81 -6.06 21.86
CA VAL A 42 4.33 -4.82 22.45
C VAL A 42 3.23 -3.77 22.47
N GLY A 43 3.44 -2.70 23.23
CA GLY A 43 2.44 -1.66 23.44
C GLY A 43 1.64 -1.89 24.72
N THR A 44 1.07 -0.81 25.26
CA THR A 44 0.34 -0.85 26.54
C THR A 44 -1.17 -1.00 26.37
N GLN A 45 -1.69 -0.79 25.16
CA GLN A 45 -3.12 -0.91 24.83
C GLN A 45 -3.30 -1.76 23.58
N ARG A 46 -2.98 -3.04 23.71
CA ARG A 46 -2.91 -3.92 22.55
C ARG A 46 -4.31 -4.25 21.99
N VAL A 47 -4.41 -4.36 20.68
CA VAL A 47 -5.66 -4.69 19.98
C VAL A 47 -5.44 -5.92 19.11
N PRO A 48 -5.92 -7.11 19.53
CA PRO A 48 -5.84 -8.31 18.71
C PRO A 48 -6.79 -8.22 17.52
N ALA A 49 -6.55 -9.06 16.53
CA ALA A 49 -7.47 -9.22 15.41
C ALA A 49 -8.85 -9.73 15.85
N GLY A 50 -9.90 -9.07 15.35
CA GLY A 50 -11.29 -9.47 15.60
C GLY A 50 -11.66 -10.81 14.97
N GLU A 51 -12.81 -11.37 15.34
CA GLU A 51 -13.27 -12.67 14.83
C GLU A 51 -13.48 -12.68 13.31
N GLY A 52 -13.97 -11.56 12.75
CA GLY A 52 -14.15 -11.34 11.32
C GLY A 52 -12.86 -10.95 10.57
N ALA A 53 -11.71 -10.94 11.24
CA ALA A 53 -10.45 -10.51 10.65
C ALA A 53 -10.04 -11.33 9.42
N THR A 54 -9.57 -10.61 8.41
CA THR A 54 -9.12 -11.22 7.15
C THR A 54 -7.70 -11.74 7.28
N LYS A 55 -7.38 -12.82 6.57
CA LYS A 55 -5.98 -13.26 6.43
C LYS A 55 -5.24 -12.29 5.50
N ARG A 56 -4.00 -11.95 5.86
CA ARG A 56 -3.10 -11.26 4.95
C ARG A 56 -2.88 -12.13 3.71
N ARG A 57 -3.00 -11.56 2.51
CA ARG A 57 -2.78 -12.29 1.26
C ARG A 57 -1.26 -12.40 0.99
N PRO A 58 -0.73 -13.58 0.61
CA PRO A 58 0.70 -13.80 0.37
C PRO A 58 1.11 -13.37 -1.04
N PHE A 59 2.26 -12.72 -1.22
CA PHE A 59 2.80 -12.32 -2.53
C PHE A 59 3.25 -13.51 -3.42
N THR A 60 3.14 -14.74 -2.94
CA THR A 60 3.44 -15.97 -3.67
C THR A 60 2.40 -16.25 -4.75
N SER A 61 2.80 -16.20 -6.03
CA SER A 61 1.89 -16.32 -7.18
C SER A 61 1.86 -17.69 -7.85
N GLY A 62 2.82 -18.57 -7.54
CA GLY A 62 2.98 -19.85 -8.23
C GLY A 62 3.55 -19.73 -9.65
N VAL A 63 3.89 -18.52 -10.11
CA VAL A 63 4.50 -18.28 -11.43
C VAL A 63 5.95 -18.77 -11.43
N TYR A 64 6.31 -19.57 -12.44
CA TYR A 64 7.65 -20.14 -12.58
C TYR A 64 8.68 -19.05 -12.92
N TRP A 65 9.88 -19.10 -12.33
CA TRP A 65 10.89 -18.03 -12.39
C TRP A 65 11.13 -17.44 -13.80
N PRO A 66 11.42 -18.24 -14.84
CA PRO A 66 11.61 -17.73 -16.20
C PRO A 66 10.43 -16.92 -16.76
N GLN A 67 9.21 -17.12 -16.27
CA GLN A 67 8.02 -16.41 -16.71
C GLN A 67 7.81 -15.10 -15.96
N THR A 68 8.51 -14.88 -14.84
CA THR A 68 8.35 -13.66 -14.05
C THR A 68 8.89 -12.43 -14.78
N GLY A 69 8.42 -11.22 -14.40
CA GLY A 69 9.06 -10.00 -14.89
C GLY A 69 10.53 -9.92 -14.50
N PHE A 70 10.91 -10.41 -13.31
CA PHE A 70 12.26 -10.33 -12.79
C PHE A 70 13.30 -11.12 -13.57
N SER A 71 12.92 -12.25 -14.20
CA SER A 71 13.83 -13.02 -15.06
C SER A 71 14.23 -12.25 -16.32
N LYS A 72 13.47 -11.21 -16.69
CA LYS A 72 13.67 -10.39 -17.90
C LYS A 72 14.51 -9.13 -17.64
N LEU A 73 15.04 -8.94 -16.42
CA LEU A 73 15.85 -7.78 -16.08
C LEU A 73 17.20 -7.80 -16.82
N SER A 74 17.52 -6.72 -17.52
CA SER A 74 18.89 -6.45 -17.96
C SER A 74 19.81 -6.16 -16.76
N PHE A 75 21.12 -6.31 -16.94
CA PHE A 75 22.10 -5.98 -15.90
C PHE A 75 22.00 -4.51 -15.44
N LYS A 76 21.75 -3.58 -16.37
CA LYS A 76 21.54 -2.15 -16.07
C LYS A 76 20.28 -1.93 -15.23
N GLN A 77 19.18 -2.60 -15.54
CA GLN A 77 17.95 -2.53 -14.75
C GLN A 77 18.13 -3.17 -13.37
N PHE A 78 18.82 -4.30 -13.28
CA PHE A 78 19.14 -4.95 -12.01
C PHE A 78 19.96 -4.03 -11.08
N THR A 79 21.04 -3.44 -11.60
CA THR A 79 21.88 -2.51 -10.83
C THR A 79 21.12 -1.25 -10.41
N GLY A 80 20.32 -0.66 -11.30
CA GLY A 80 19.43 0.47 -10.96
C GLY A 80 18.41 0.12 -9.87
N LEU A 81 17.91 -1.11 -9.87
CA LEU A 81 16.97 -1.59 -8.86
C LEU A 81 17.59 -1.70 -7.46
N LEU A 82 18.89 -1.96 -7.36
CA LEU A 82 19.59 -2.04 -6.08
C LEU A 82 19.58 -0.70 -5.34
N HIS A 83 19.71 0.42 -6.06
CA HIS A 83 19.73 1.76 -5.47
C HIS A 83 18.42 2.16 -4.78
N THR A 84 17.28 1.57 -5.17
CA THR A 84 15.98 1.82 -4.54
C THR A 84 15.55 0.66 -3.64
N GLY A 85 15.75 -0.58 -4.10
CA GLY A 85 15.34 -1.78 -3.40
C GLY A 85 16.13 -2.03 -2.12
N VAL A 86 17.46 -1.87 -2.12
CA VAL A 86 18.27 -2.12 -0.92
C VAL A 86 17.93 -1.13 0.18
N PRO A 87 17.91 0.19 -0.04
CA PRO A 87 17.50 1.14 0.99
C PRO A 87 16.09 0.88 1.51
N MET A 88 15.14 0.50 0.63
CA MET A 88 13.77 0.17 1.04
C MET A 88 13.76 -1.02 2.01
N MET A 89 14.49 -2.08 1.71
CA MET A 89 14.60 -3.27 2.58
C MET A 89 15.35 -2.96 3.89
N VAL A 90 16.35 -2.08 3.86
CA VAL A 90 17.02 -1.59 5.07
C VAL A 90 16.01 -0.85 5.96
N ARG A 91 15.18 0.04 5.40
CA ARG A 91 14.14 0.74 6.17
C ARG A 91 13.14 -0.23 6.77
N LEU A 92 12.68 -1.23 6.00
CA LEU A 92 11.82 -2.30 6.49
C LEU A 92 12.41 -3.02 7.72
N ARG A 93 13.71 -3.37 7.68
CA ARG A 93 14.41 -4.03 8.78
C ARG A 93 14.60 -3.12 9.99
N LEU A 94 14.95 -1.85 9.76
CA LEU A 94 15.11 -0.86 10.84
C LEU A 94 13.80 -0.61 11.59
N SER A 95 12.66 -0.56 10.88
CA SER A 95 11.34 -0.39 11.51
C SER A 95 11.01 -1.51 12.50
N ARG A 96 11.59 -2.72 12.37
CA ARG A 96 11.40 -3.79 13.37
C ARG A 96 11.97 -3.42 14.74
N ARG A 97 13.05 -2.63 14.80
CA ARG A 97 13.68 -2.24 16.06
C ARG A 97 12.75 -1.40 16.93
N TYR A 98 11.77 -0.73 16.34
CA TYR A 98 10.74 0.02 17.07
C TYR A 98 9.81 -0.90 17.88
N TYR A 99 9.79 -2.20 17.58
CA TYR A 99 8.98 -3.22 18.26
C TYR A 99 9.82 -4.15 19.15
N SER A 100 11.07 -3.79 19.46
CA SER A 100 11.94 -4.61 20.32
C SER A 100 11.52 -4.59 21.79
N LYS A 101 10.87 -3.50 22.23
CA LYS A 101 10.38 -3.30 23.58
C LYS A 101 9.09 -2.49 23.59
N THR A 102 8.27 -2.69 24.62
CA THR A 102 7.15 -1.80 24.91
C THR A 102 7.68 -0.45 25.38
N ILE A 103 7.23 0.62 24.74
CA ILE A 103 7.42 2.01 25.17
C ILE A 103 6.28 2.35 26.13
N VAL A 104 6.63 2.69 27.36
CA VAL A 104 5.68 3.25 28.34
C VAL A 104 5.60 4.75 28.07
N PRO A 105 4.46 5.29 27.65
CA PRO A 105 4.32 6.71 27.34
C PRO A 105 4.36 7.56 28.62
N THR A 106 4.90 8.77 28.51
CA THR A 106 4.80 9.83 29.53
C THR A 106 3.75 10.88 29.17
N GLN A 107 3.28 10.88 27.91
CA GLN A 107 2.27 11.78 27.38
C GLN A 107 1.12 10.99 26.75
N HIS A 108 -0.10 11.48 26.90
CA HIS A 108 -1.33 10.88 26.32
C HIS A 108 -2.18 11.88 25.52
N ILE A 109 -1.96 13.18 25.75
CA ILE A 109 -2.67 14.27 25.08
C ILE A 109 -1.65 15.08 24.32
N ALA A 110 -1.89 15.24 23.02
CA ALA A 110 -1.08 16.08 22.14
C ALA A 110 -1.65 17.50 22.09
N THR A 111 -0.77 18.49 21.94
CA THR A 111 -1.18 19.89 21.71
C THR A 111 -1.42 20.14 20.22
N ASP A 112 -2.21 21.16 19.89
CA ASP A 112 -2.45 21.56 18.49
C ASP A 112 -1.14 21.90 17.76
N ALA A 113 -0.25 22.64 18.43
CA ALA A 113 1.09 22.95 17.90
C ALA A 113 1.91 21.69 17.58
N MET A 114 1.74 20.60 18.35
CA MET A 114 2.41 19.33 18.06
C MET A 114 1.85 18.68 16.79
N PHE A 115 0.53 18.74 16.57
CA PHE A 115 -0.09 18.25 15.34
C PHE A 115 0.39 19.08 14.14
N GLU A 116 0.38 20.41 14.23
CA GLU A 116 0.88 21.29 13.16
C GLU A 116 2.32 20.97 12.78
N GLU A 117 3.21 20.80 13.76
CA GLU A 117 4.60 20.43 13.53
C GLU A 117 4.75 19.02 12.94
N LEU A 118 3.95 18.05 13.41
CA LEU A 118 3.93 16.68 12.88
C LEU A 118 3.49 16.67 11.40
N GLU A 119 2.42 17.40 11.07
CA GLU A 119 1.91 17.50 9.70
C GLU A 119 2.92 18.21 8.80
N LYS A 120 3.53 19.30 9.27
CA LYS A 120 4.60 20.00 8.55
C LYS A 120 5.77 19.06 8.25
N LEU A 121 6.26 18.33 9.26
CA LEU A 121 7.33 17.36 9.10
C LEU A 121 6.95 16.23 8.13
N ALA A 122 5.70 15.77 8.18
CA ALA A 122 5.20 14.76 7.25
C ALA A 122 5.23 15.26 5.80
N ARG A 123 4.80 16.51 5.56
CA ARG A 123 4.83 17.16 4.23
C ARG A 123 6.24 17.38 3.72
N GLU A 124 7.17 17.84 4.57
CA GLU A 124 8.60 17.97 4.23
C GLU A 124 9.22 16.64 3.83
N MET A 125 8.78 15.54 4.45
CA MET A 125 9.17 14.17 4.11
C MET A 125 8.44 13.61 2.87
N GLY A 126 7.54 14.38 2.28
CA GLY A 126 6.83 14.08 1.04
C GLY A 126 5.52 13.31 1.21
N ALA A 127 4.90 13.37 2.39
CA ALA A 127 3.50 12.98 2.54
C ALA A 127 2.59 14.02 1.86
N VAL A 128 1.56 13.56 1.16
CA VAL A 128 0.62 14.44 0.45
C VAL A 128 -0.63 14.74 1.28
N ASP A 129 -1.10 13.75 2.05
CA ASP A 129 -2.17 13.93 3.04
C ASP A 129 -1.88 13.11 4.32
N ILE A 130 -2.43 13.58 5.43
CA ILE A 130 -2.31 12.99 6.76
C ILE A 130 -3.66 13.05 7.47
N GLY A 131 -3.98 11.98 8.18
CA GLY A 131 -5.26 11.79 8.82
C GLY A 131 -5.09 10.92 10.05
N TYR A 132 -6.15 10.88 10.86
CA TYR A 132 -6.08 10.28 12.17
C TYR A 132 -7.28 9.38 12.40
N ILE A 133 -7.05 8.29 13.10
CA ILE A 133 -8.08 7.35 13.50
C ILE A 133 -7.93 6.99 14.96
N SER A 134 -9.01 7.17 15.70
CA SER A 134 -9.15 6.63 17.05
C SER A 134 -9.92 5.32 17.02
N ASN A 135 -9.48 4.35 17.82
CA ASN A 135 -10.14 3.06 17.97
C ASN A 135 -10.33 2.31 16.65
N ILE A 136 -9.23 1.88 16.04
CA ILE A 136 -9.24 1.03 14.85
C ILE A 136 -10.11 -0.20 15.11
N ASP A 137 -11.06 -0.46 14.20
CA ASP A 137 -11.88 -1.68 14.23
C ASP A 137 -10.96 -2.92 14.20
N PRO A 138 -11.04 -3.81 15.20
CA PRO A 138 -10.27 -5.05 15.26
C PRO A 138 -10.37 -5.93 14.01
N ASN A 139 -11.46 -5.83 13.22
CA ASN A 139 -11.61 -6.58 11.97
C ASN A 139 -10.72 -6.05 10.83
N LEU A 140 -10.15 -4.85 10.97
CA LEU A 140 -9.13 -4.32 10.06
C LEU A 140 -7.73 -4.80 10.39
N VAL A 141 -7.52 -5.41 11.57
CA VAL A 141 -6.26 -6.05 11.93
C VAL A 141 -6.23 -7.44 11.28
N PHE A 142 -5.11 -7.79 10.63
CA PHE A 142 -5.03 -9.09 9.96
C PHE A 142 -5.01 -10.24 10.95
N LYS A 143 -5.66 -11.36 10.60
CA LYS A 143 -5.76 -12.55 11.47
C LYS A 143 -4.39 -13.01 11.97
N GLY A 144 -4.29 -13.24 13.28
CA GLY A 144 -3.04 -13.63 13.96
C GLY A 144 -2.06 -12.48 14.18
N LYS A 145 -2.48 -11.23 13.94
CA LYS A 145 -1.72 -10.02 14.27
C LYS A 145 -2.39 -9.26 15.42
N GLU A 146 -1.65 -8.32 15.98
CA GLU A 146 -2.06 -7.48 17.10
C GLU A 146 -1.45 -6.09 16.94
N LEU A 147 -2.26 -5.04 17.13
CA LEU A 147 -1.78 -3.66 17.17
C LEU A 147 -1.19 -3.34 18.55
N PRO A 148 -0.15 -2.51 18.63
CA PRO A 148 0.38 -2.09 19.93
C PRO A 148 -0.50 -1.05 20.63
N HIS A 149 -1.29 -0.30 19.87
CA HIS A 149 -2.23 0.72 20.34
C HIS A 149 -3.45 0.78 19.41
N PRO A 150 -4.62 1.24 19.91
CA PRO A 150 -5.85 1.31 19.14
C PRO A 150 -5.93 2.52 18.21
N HIS A 151 -5.11 3.56 18.43
CA HIS A 151 -5.11 4.78 17.64
C HIS A 151 -4.00 4.75 16.59
N ALA A 152 -4.23 5.37 15.44
CA ALA A 152 -3.19 5.55 14.44
C ALA A 152 -3.23 6.92 13.75
N ILE A 153 -2.04 7.37 13.40
CA ILE A 153 -1.79 8.42 12.43
C ILE A 153 -1.58 7.73 11.09
N VAL A 154 -2.25 8.18 10.05
CA VAL A 154 -2.24 7.59 8.70
C VAL A 154 -1.78 8.66 7.73
N PHE A 155 -0.88 8.33 6.83
CA PHE A 155 -0.43 9.27 5.83
C PHE A 155 -0.23 8.60 4.48
N THR A 156 -0.29 9.42 3.44
CA THR A 156 -0.15 8.97 2.05
C THR A 156 1.05 9.61 1.38
N VAL A 157 1.65 8.90 0.44
CA VAL A 157 2.69 9.38 -0.47
C VAL A 157 2.21 9.13 -1.89
N GLU A 158 2.30 10.16 -2.73
CA GLU A 158 2.04 10.02 -4.16
C GLU A 158 3.23 9.36 -4.88
N MET A 159 2.89 8.43 -5.79
CA MET A 159 3.78 7.95 -6.85
C MET A 159 3.76 8.91 -8.04
N ASP A 160 4.91 9.11 -8.67
CA ASP A 160 5.05 10.01 -9.82
C ASP A 160 4.08 9.65 -10.98
N LYS A 161 3.41 10.67 -11.51
CA LYS A 161 2.38 10.50 -12.54
C LYS A 161 2.96 9.99 -13.85
N ASP A 162 4.10 10.50 -14.28
CA ASP A 162 4.68 10.19 -15.58
C ASP A 162 5.32 8.80 -15.58
N GLU A 163 5.98 8.44 -14.49
CA GLU A 163 6.49 7.08 -14.29
C GLU A 163 5.33 6.07 -14.26
N MET A 164 4.24 6.37 -13.55
CA MET A 164 3.08 5.46 -13.47
C MET A 164 2.30 5.33 -14.79
N LYS A 165 2.39 6.30 -15.71
CA LYS A 165 1.81 6.17 -17.07
C LYS A 165 2.47 5.06 -17.88
N THR A 166 3.68 4.65 -17.54
CA THR A 166 4.40 3.60 -18.26
C THR A 166 3.92 2.19 -17.88
N ALA A 167 3.09 2.03 -16.85
CA ALA A 167 2.65 0.71 -16.38
C ALA A 167 1.94 -0.13 -17.48
N PRO A 168 2.18 -1.45 -17.54
CA PRO A 168 3.15 -2.21 -16.75
C PRO A 168 4.56 -2.09 -17.36
N SER A 169 5.55 -1.68 -16.57
CA SER A 169 6.93 -1.44 -17.03
C SER A 169 7.93 -1.52 -15.90
N PHE A 170 9.21 -1.54 -16.24
CA PHE A 170 10.28 -1.47 -15.25
C PHE A 170 10.30 -0.11 -14.52
N GLU A 171 10.03 0.98 -15.24
CA GLU A 171 10.02 2.36 -14.75
C GLU A 171 8.94 2.54 -13.67
N SER A 172 7.70 2.14 -13.97
CA SER A 172 6.59 2.15 -13.01
C SER A 172 6.88 1.25 -11.79
N PHE A 173 7.57 0.13 -11.98
CA PHE A 173 7.98 -0.74 -10.87
C PHE A 173 9.02 -0.08 -9.95
N VAL A 174 10.00 0.62 -10.52
CA VAL A 174 10.98 1.40 -9.75
C VAL A 174 10.29 2.52 -8.97
N GLU A 175 9.31 3.19 -9.59
CA GLU A 175 8.54 4.24 -8.91
C GLU A 175 7.77 3.71 -7.69
N VAL A 176 7.11 2.54 -7.82
CA VAL A 176 6.45 1.89 -6.68
C VAL A 176 7.44 1.66 -5.52
N LYS A 177 8.68 1.25 -5.81
CA LYS A 177 9.72 1.07 -4.79
C LYS A 177 10.19 2.39 -4.18
N LYS A 178 10.33 3.45 -4.98
CA LYS A 178 10.66 4.80 -4.48
C LYS A 178 9.60 5.27 -3.48
N ALA A 179 8.31 5.08 -3.79
CA ALA A 179 7.22 5.42 -2.88
C ALA A 179 7.26 4.61 -1.58
N TYR A 180 7.52 3.30 -1.64
CA TYR A 180 7.70 2.47 -0.43
C TYR A 180 8.93 2.84 0.40
N LEU A 181 10.03 3.24 -0.24
CA LEU A 181 11.19 3.81 0.45
C LEU A 181 10.82 5.11 1.16
N LYS A 182 10.09 6.01 0.48
CA LYS A 182 9.62 7.28 1.06
C LYS A 182 8.73 7.02 2.28
N LEU A 183 7.73 6.14 2.17
CA LEU A 183 6.89 5.72 3.31
C LEU A 183 7.71 5.21 4.50
N GLY A 184 8.74 4.41 4.25
CA GLY A 184 9.61 3.89 5.30
C GLY A 184 10.43 4.98 5.99
N LYS A 185 10.96 5.96 5.24
CA LYS A 185 11.67 7.11 5.79
C LYS A 185 10.74 8.01 6.60
N THR A 186 9.62 8.43 6.03
CA THR A 186 8.63 9.29 6.67
C THR A 186 8.11 8.66 7.96
N SER A 187 7.71 7.39 7.92
CA SER A 187 7.20 6.68 9.11
C SER A 187 8.22 6.64 10.25
N GLN A 188 9.51 6.41 9.95
CA GLN A 188 10.56 6.39 10.97
C GLN A 188 10.79 7.77 11.59
N VAL A 189 10.85 8.82 10.77
CA VAL A 189 11.05 10.20 11.24
C VAL A 189 9.89 10.63 12.13
N LEU A 190 8.66 10.47 11.67
CA LEU A 190 7.47 10.83 12.45
C LEU A 190 7.35 10.00 13.74
N THR A 191 7.68 8.71 13.69
CA THR A 191 7.66 7.86 14.89
C THR A 191 8.70 8.34 15.91
N GLN A 192 9.91 8.66 15.48
CA GLN A 192 10.95 9.13 16.40
C GLN A 192 10.56 10.47 17.02
N TYR A 193 10.05 11.41 16.21
CA TYR A 193 9.52 12.68 16.69
C TYR A 193 8.46 12.49 17.80
N LEU A 194 7.50 11.58 17.61
CA LEU A 194 6.48 11.30 18.64
C LEU A 194 7.09 10.71 19.93
N ARG A 195 8.09 9.83 19.79
CA ARG A 195 8.79 9.23 20.93
C ARG A 195 9.60 10.25 21.71
N ASP A 196 10.26 11.17 21.02
CA ASP A 196 11.03 12.25 21.65
C ASP A 196 10.12 13.18 22.47
N LYS A 197 8.84 13.27 22.10
CA LYS A 197 7.80 14.00 22.84
C LYS A 197 7.09 13.16 23.91
N GLY A 198 7.56 11.94 24.19
CA GLY A 198 7.05 11.10 25.28
C GLY A 198 5.84 10.23 24.91
N PHE A 199 5.44 10.16 23.64
CA PHE A 199 4.38 9.26 23.19
C PHE A 199 4.93 7.88 22.83
N ALA A 200 4.15 6.85 23.11
CA ALA A 200 4.37 5.54 22.53
C ALA A 200 3.95 5.60 21.05
N ALA A 201 4.89 5.33 20.15
CA ALA A 201 4.66 5.32 18.72
C ALA A 201 5.35 4.12 18.06
N TYR A 202 4.67 3.49 17.11
CA TYR A 202 5.12 2.28 16.44
C TYR A 202 4.83 2.35 14.93
N PRO A 203 5.86 2.27 14.07
CA PRO A 203 5.70 2.47 12.65
C PRO A 203 5.06 1.25 11.99
N GLY A 204 4.05 1.49 11.16
CA GLY A 204 3.57 0.53 10.19
C GLY A 204 4.70 0.04 9.29
N THR A 205 4.62 -1.23 8.92
CA THR A 205 5.52 -1.81 7.94
C THR A 205 5.29 -1.09 6.60
N ASN A 206 6.34 -0.54 5.98
CA ASN A 206 6.20 0.22 4.75
C ASN A 206 5.74 -0.64 3.56
N LEU A 207 5.91 -1.96 3.64
CA LEU A 207 5.35 -2.92 2.70
C LEU A 207 4.62 -4.00 3.50
N GLY A 208 3.39 -4.36 3.12
CA GLY A 208 2.57 -5.23 3.97
C GLY A 208 2.02 -4.48 5.18
N GLY A 209 1.96 -5.12 6.35
CA GLY A 209 1.42 -4.50 7.55
C GLY A 209 0.68 -5.48 8.45
N ILE A 210 0.31 -4.99 9.63
CA ILE A 210 -0.49 -5.71 10.62
C ILE A 210 -1.99 -5.40 10.52
N SER A 211 -2.37 -4.40 9.71
CA SER A 211 -3.76 -4.01 9.43
C SER A 211 -3.96 -3.65 7.95
N ASP A 212 -5.23 -3.60 7.53
CA ASP A 212 -5.65 -3.17 6.20
C ASP A 212 -5.53 -1.65 6.06
N TYR A 213 -4.35 -1.18 5.62
CA TYR A 213 -4.05 0.26 5.52
C TYR A 213 -5.01 1.01 4.60
N THR A 214 -5.57 0.36 3.58
CA THR A 214 -6.51 0.98 2.65
C THR A 214 -7.83 1.32 3.37
N ALA A 215 -8.35 0.38 4.16
CA ALA A 215 -9.54 0.60 4.98
C ALA A 215 -9.29 1.61 6.11
N VAL A 216 -8.13 1.51 6.77
CA VAL A 216 -7.72 2.45 7.83
C VAL A 216 -7.60 3.88 7.29
N ALA A 217 -7.05 4.07 6.09
CA ALA A 217 -6.93 5.40 5.47
C ALA A 217 -8.29 5.99 5.05
N GLU A 218 -9.21 5.16 4.57
CA GLU A 218 -10.57 5.60 4.29
C GLU A 218 -11.29 6.03 5.58
N GLN A 219 -11.16 5.27 6.68
CA GLN A 219 -11.73 5.65 7.98
C GLN A 219 -11.09 6.93 8.54
N ALA A 220 -9.80 7.17 8.27
CA ALA A 220 -9.12 8.42 8.59
C ALA A 220 -9.51 9.61 7.68
N GLY A 221 -10.38 9.39 6.68
CA GLY A 221 -10.90 10.45 5.81
C GLY A 221 -9.92 10.91 4.72
N LEU A 222 -8.96 10.08 4.31
CA LEU A 222 -7.95 10.40 3.29
C LEU A 222 -8.39 10.13 1.85
N GLY A 223 -9.59 9.57 1.67
CA GLY A 223 -10.09 9.15 0.37
C GLY A 223 -11.16 8.09 0.49
N ALA A 224 -11.48 7.42 -0.61
CA ALA A 224 -12.34 6.25 -0.61
C ALA A 224 -11.77 5.11 -1.46
N ILE A 225 -12.13 3.89 -1.10
CA ILE A 225 -11.73 2.68 -1.81
C ILE A 225 -12.49 2.62 -3.14
N GLY A 226 -11.74 2.74 -4.25
CA GLY A 226 -12.28 2.58 -5.59
C GLY A 226 -12.49 1.11 -5.97
N TYR A 227 -13.13 0.85 -7.11
CA TYR A 227 -13.45 -0.53 -7.54
C TYR A 227 -12.21 -1.40 -7.81
N HIS A 228 -11.02 -0.80 -8.02
CA HIS A 228 -9.76 -1.54 -8.10
C HIS A 228 -9.20 -1.95 -6.72
N GLY A 229 -9.87 -1.61 -5.62
CA GLY A 229 -9.47 -1.99 -4.25
C GLY A 229 -8.33 -1.19 -3.65
N LEU A 230 -8.02 0.00 -4.20
CA LEU A 230 -7.02 0.92 -3.67
C LEU A 230 -7.70 2.22 -3.25
N LEU A 231 -7.07 2.95 -2.34
CA LEU A 231 -7.50 4.28 -1.95
C LEU A 231 -7.38 5.25 -3.13
N ILE A 232 -8.43 6.04 -3.34
CA ILE A 232 -8.42 7.21 -4.22
C ILE A 232 -8.58 8.43 -3.33
N GLY A 233 -7.55 9.27 -3.29
CA GLY A 233 -7.55 10.53 -2.53
C GLY A 233 -7.49 11.77 -3.43
N PRO A 234 -7.70 12.96 -2.88
CA PRO A 234 -7.57 14.23 -3.62
C PRO A 234 -6.18 14.42 -4.22
N ASP A 235 -5.15 14.22 -3.40
CA ASP A 235 -3.77 14.53 -3.73
C ASP A 235 -3.04 13.34 -4.36
N GLY A 236 -3.41 13.02 -5.60
CA GLY A 236 -2.73 11.97 -6.40
C GLY A 236 -3.67 10.88 -6.93
N GLY A 237 -4.97 10.94 -6.61
CA GLY A 237 -5.94 10.00 -7.11
C GLY A 237 -5.62 8.57 -6.66
N ALA A 238 -5.51 7.63 -7.61
CA ALA A 238 -5.18 6.24 -7.32
C ALA A 238 -3.66 5.98 -7.22
N ARG A 239 -2.80 7.01 -7.30
CA ARG A 239 -1.33 6.88 -7.22
C ARG A 239 -0.78 6.90 -5.79
N LEU A 240 -1.64 6.67 -4.80
CA LEU A 240 -1.25 6.77 -3.39
C LEU A 240 -0.66 5.45 -2.86
N ARG A 241 0.36 5.59 -2.03
CA ARG A 241 0.83 4.57 -1.09
C ARG A 241 0.56 5.04 0.32
N ILE A 242 0.23 4.11 1.21
CA ILE A 242 -0.28 4.39 2.55
C ILE A 242 0.67 3.79 3.58
N ASN A 243 0.90 4.49 4.68
CA ASN A 243 1.47 3.89 5.87
C ASN A 243 0.81 4.46 7.14
N THR A 244 0.99 3.75 8.26
CA THR A 244 0.39 4.08 9.54
C THR A 244 1.46 4.20 10.63
N ILE A 245 1.12 4.88 11.72
CA ILE A 245 1.88 4.92 12.96
C ILE A 245 0.89 4.71 14.09
N TYR A 246 1.03 3.60 14.82
CA TYR A 246 0.15 3.29 15.95
C TYR A 246 0.66 4.01 17.20
N THR A 247 -0.24 4.64 17.94
CA THR A 247 0.15 5.51 19.05
C THR A 247 -0.88 5.54 20.18
N ASN A 248 -0.46 5.94 21.37
CA ASN A 248 -1.31 6.08 22.56
C ASN A 248 -2.01 7.45 22.69
N ILE A 249 -1.85 8.35 21.71
CA ILE A 249 -2.47 9.68 21.73
C ILE A 249 -3.99 9.52 21.74
N ALA A 250 -4.64 10.02 22.79
CA ALA A 250 -6.07 9.84 23.02
C ALA A 250 -6.94 10.90 22.32
N ASN A 251 -6.39 12.09 22.04
CA ASN A 251 -7.09 13.22 21.44
C ASN A 251 -6.76 13.42 19.96
N LEU A 252 -6.62 12.34 19.20
CA LEU A 252 -6.40 12.43 17.76
C LEU A 252 -7.55 13.19 17.06
N PRO A 253 -7.26 14.16 16.16
CA PRO A 253 -8.29 14.95 15.49
C PRO A 253 -9.21 14.06 14.63
N ALA A 254 -10.51 14.05 14.94
CA ALA A 254 -11.48 13.33 14.13
C ALA A 254 -11.82 14.11 12.85
N ARG A 255 -11.77 13.43 11.70
CA ARG A 255 -12.16 13.98 10.40
C ARG A 255 -13.33 13.18 9.83
N LYS A 256 -14.39 13.86 9.36
CA LYS A 256 -15.42 13.23 8.51
C LYS A 256 -14.82 12.89 7.15
N ASN A 257 -15.25 11.82 6.51
CA ASN A 257 -14.78 11.47 5.16
C ASN A 257 -15.70 12.07 4.07
N PRO A 258 -15.31 13.15 3.37
CA PRO A 258 -16.12 13.75 2.31
C PRO A 258 -15.94 13.07 0.94
N HIS A 259 -15.15 11.99 0.85
CA HIS A 259 -14.72 11.38 -0.40
C HIS A 259 -15.54 10.14 -0.80
N LEU A 260 -16.54 9.75 0.00
CA LEU A 260 -17.31 8.52 -0.22
C LEU A 260 -18.07 8.48 -1.56
N TRP A 261 -18.37 9.65 -2.15
CA TRP A 261 -18.98 9.78 -3.48
C TRP A 261 -18.16 9.16 -4.61
N ILE A 262 -16.86 8.93 -4.42
CA ILE A 262 -15.98 8.25 -5.38
C ILE A 262 -16.54 6.86 -5.74
N ARG A 263 -17.23 6.20 -4.81
CA ARG A 263 -17.84 4.88 -5.05
C ARG A 263 -18.96 4.95 -6.07
N ASP A 264 -19.81 5.96 -5.98
CA ASP A 264 -20.87 6.20 -6.97
C ASP A 264 -20.25 6.45 -8.34
N PHE A 265 -19.21 7.30 -8.40
CA PHE A 265 -18.48 7.53 -9.65
C PHE A 265 -17.87 6.24 -10.21
N CYS A 266 -17.29 5.39 -9.35
CA CYS A 266 -16.70 4.12 -9.78
C CYS A 266 -17.75 3.15 -10.34
N ALA A 267 -18.97 3.16 -9.80
CA ALA A 267 -20.09 2.34 -10.29
C ALA A 267 -20.48 2.67 -11.73
N GLU A 268 -20.33 3.92 -12.16
CA GLU A 268 -20.60 4.37 -13.53
C GLU A 268 -19.37 4.25 -14.43
N CYS A 269 -18.18 4.59 -13.91
CA CYS A 269 -16.97 4.72 -14.70
C CYS A 269 -16.45 3.38 -15.25
N LEU A 270 -16.26 2.39 -14.36
CA LEU A 270 -15.78 1.03 -14.66
C LEU A 270 -14.52 0.94 -15.56
N ASN A 271 -13.72 2.00 -15.69
CA ASN A 271 -12.60 2.01 -16.63
C ASN A 271 -11.49 1.02 -16.25
N CYS A 272 -11.17 0.93 -14.97
CA CYS A 272 -10.19 -0.06 -14.48
C CYS A 272 -10.67 -1.50 -14.71
N VAL A 273 -11.98 -1.76 -14.58
CA VAL A 273 -12.59 -3.07 -14.85
C VAL A 273 -12.39 -3.46 -16.32
N ARG A 274 -12.74 -2.56 -17.26
CA ARG A 274 -12.59 -2.81 -18.70
C ARG A 274 -11.14 -2.97 -19.15
N LYS A 275 -10.20 -2.31 -18.47
CA LYS A 275 -8.78 -2.28 -18.86
C LYS A 275 -7.91 -3.29 -18.12
N CYS A 276 -8.45 -4.04 -17.16
CA CYS A 276 -7.71 -5.06 -16.41
C CYS A 276 -7.47 -6.30 -17.29
N PRO A 277 -6.23 -6.61 -17.71
CA PRO A 277 -6.00 -7.73 -18.62
C PRO A 277 -6.47 -9.10 -18.11
N PRO A 278 -6.25 -9.47 -16.82
CA PRO A 278 -6.76 -10.74 -16.30
C PRO A 278 -8.22 -10.67 -15.83
N GLN A 279 -8.94 -9.58 -16.12
CA GLN A 279 -10.32 -9.34 -15.65
C GLN A 279 -10.49 -9.54 -14.14
N ALA A 280 -9.46 -9.21 -13.37
CA ALA A 280 -9.41 -9.48 -11.94
C ALA A 280 -10.29 -8.54 -11.13
N ILE A 281 -10.72 -7.40 -11.67
CA ILE A 281 -11.49 -6.39 -10.94
C ILE A 281 -12.98 -6.65 -11.14
N TYR A 282 -13.73 -6.78 -10.05
CA TYR A 282 -15.17 -7.02 -10.11
C TYR A 282 -15.92 -5.76 -10.57
N SER A 283 -16.83 -5.93 -11.52
CA SER A 283 -17.75 -4.86 -11.96
C SER A 283 -18.73 -4.43 -10.86
N LYS A 284 -18.92 -5.28 -9.85
CA LYS A 284 -19.65 -5.00 -8.62
C LYS A 284 -18.83 -5.58 -7.46
N PRO A 285 -18.12 -4.75 -6.67
CA PRO A 285 -17.44 -5.20 -5.47
C PRO A 285 -18.40 -5.93 -4.54
N ARG A 286 -17.90 -6.97 -3.87
CA ARG A 286 -18.71 -7.87 -3.05
C ARG A 286 -18.31 -7.70 -1.59
N PRO A 287 -19.17 -8.03 -0.62
CA PRO A 287 -18.72 -8.21 0.76
C PRO A 287 -17.56 -9.22 0.81
N LYS A 288 -16.61 -9.06 1.73
CA LYS A 288 -15.53 -10.03 1.88
C LYS A 288 -16.12 -11.40 2.21
N SER A 289 -15.67 -12.43 1.49
CA SER A 289 -16.17 -13.82 1.58
C SER A 289 -16.05 -14.46 2.96
N ASN A 290 -15.20 -13.95 3.84
CA ASN A 290 -15.06 -14.41 5.22
C ASN A 290 -16.04 -13.75 6.20
N GLY A 291 -17.02 -12.98 5.71
CA GLY A 291 -17.95 -12.21 6.54
C GLY A 291 -17.31 -11.03 7.29
N GLY A 292 -16.03 -10.74 7.01
CA GLY A 292 -15.30 -9.64 7.63
C GLY A 292 -15.72 -8.28 7.10
N ALA A 293 -15.40 -7.23 7.86
CA ALA A 293 -15.68 -5.85 7.47
C ALA A 293 -14.98 -5.48 6.15
N GLY A 294 -15.73 -4.78 5.28
CA GLY A 294 -15.25 -4.21 4.03
C GLY A 294 -15.65 -4.95 2.76
N ILE A 295 -15.09 -4.49 1.65
CA ILE A 295 -15.43 -4.97 0.30
C ILE A 295 -14.25 -5.70 -0.35
N GLU A 296 -14.56 -6.82 -1.00
CA GLU A 296 -13.69 -7.52 -1.92
C GLU A 296 -13.89 -6.96 -3.33
N CYS A 297 -12.86 -6.26 -3.82
CA CYS A 297 -12.89 -5.56 -5.09
C CYS A 297 -12.29 -6.38 -6.24
N ILE A 298 -11.41 -7.34 -5.93
CA ILE A 298 -10.63 -8.07 -6.93
C ILE A 298 -10.53 -9.56 -6.62
N SER A 299 -10.48 -10.38 -7.67
CA SER A 299 -9.88 -11.71 -7.63
C SER A 299 -8.39 -11.55 -7.38
N TYR A 300 -7.96 -11.92 -6.16
CA TYR A 300 -6.56 -11.82 -5.77
C TYR A 300 -5.64 -12.61 -6.71
N GLN A 301 -5.99 -13.87 -6.95
CA GLN A 301 -5.15 -14.82 -7.64
C GLN A 301 -4.93 -14.38 -9.10
N SER A 302 -6.00 -13.97 -9.78
CA SER A 302 -5.94 -13.47 -11.16
C SER A 302 -5.08 -12.20 -11.28
N CYS A 303 -5.20 -11.28 -10.31
CA CYS A 303 -4.36 -10.08 -10.27
C CYS A 303 -2.89 -10.43 -10.00
N LEU A 304 -2.63 -11.27 -9.00
CA LEU A 304 -1.28 -11.63 -8.57
C LEU A 304 -0.51 -12.40 -9.64
N GLN A 305 -1.17 -13.32 -10.36
CA GLN A 305 -0.54 -14.06 -11.44
C GLN A 305 -0.04 -13.12 -12.54
N TYR A 306 -0.91 -12.26 -13.07
CA TYR A 306 -0.52 -11.27 -14.08
C TYR A 306 0.52 -10.28 -13.55
N PHE A 307 0.42 -9.89 -12.27
CA PHE A 307 1.41 -9.05 -11.60
C PHE A 307 2.80 -9.69 -11.60
N SER A 308 2.90 -10.99 -11.34
CA SER A 308 4.19 -11.71 -11.27
C SER A 308 4.81 -12.00 -12.63
N GLU A 309 4.01 -12.23 -13.67
CA GLU A 309 4.47 -12.43 -15.06
C GLU A 309 5.09 -11.15 -15.69
N ASN A 310 4.81 -10.00 -15.07
CA ASN A 310 5.25 -8.67 -15.49
C ASN A 310 6.17 -8.02 -14.43
N PHE A 311 6.71 -6.83 -14.74
CA PHE A 311 7.39 -5.98 -13.76
C PHE A 311 6.38 -5.35 -12.79
N SER A 312 5.68 -6.17 -11.99
CA SER A 312 4.43 -5.74 -11.35
C SER A 312 3.37 -5.36 -12.41
N CYS A 313 2.16 -5.01 -11.96
CA CYS A 313 1.10 -4.46 -12.80
C CYS A 313 0.90 -2.96 -12.49
N ALA A 314 -0.31 -2.53 -12.10
CA ALA A 314 -0.76 -1.15 -11.92
C ALA A 314 -1.41 -0.46 -13.14
N ILE A 315 -1.87 -1.24 -14.14
CA ILE A 315 -2.73 -0.71 -15.22
C ILE A 315 -3.97 -0.02 -14.65
N CYS A 316 -4.59 -0.58 -13.61
CA CYS A 316 -5.75 0.03 -12.95
C CYS A 316 -5.46 1.43 -12.39
N VAL A 317 -4.25 1.66 -11.86
CA VAL A 317 -3.80 2.98 -11.39
C VAL A 317 -3.57 3.92 -12.57
N LYS A 318 -2.87 3.45 -13.62
CA LYS A 318 -2.58 4.21 -14.84
C LYS A 318 -3.83 4.74 -15.53
N VAL A 319 -4.86 3.91 -15.67
CA VAL A 319 -6.09 4.24 -16.41
C VAL A 319 -7.18 4.90 -15.56
N CYS A 320 -6.98 4.99 -14.24
CA CYS A 320 -7.95 5.60 -13.36
C CYS A 320 -8.13 7.10 -13.73
N PRO A 321 -9.37 7.60 -13.94
CA PRO A 321 -9.57 9.00 -14.29
C PRO A 321 -9.02 9.98 -13.23
N PHE A 322 -9.05 9.59 -11.95
CA PHE A 322 -8.42 10.37 -10.87
C PHE A 322 -6.90 10.46 -11.03
N SER A 323 -6.27 9.43 -11.60
CA SER A 323 -4.85 9.49 -11.92
C SER A 323 -4.58 10.37 -13.15
N VAL A 324 -5.44 10.34 -14.17
CA VAL A 324 -5.17 11.06 -15.42
C VAL A 324 -5.54 12.54 -15.31
N SER A 325 -6.76 12.82 -14.86
CA SER A 325 -7.42 14.11 -14.92
C SER A 325 -7.37 14.90 -13.61
N GLY A 326 -7.06 14.23 -12.48
CA GLY A 326 -7.08 14.84 -11.15
C GLY A 326 -8.45 14.80 -10.48
N TYR A 327 -8.46 14.99 -9.16
CA TYR A 327 -9.64 14.80 -8.32
C TYR A 327 -10.76 15.81 -8.62
N ASP A 328 -10.46 17.11 -8.57
CA ASP A 328 -11.47 18.16 -8.69
C ASP A 328 -12.17 18.16 -10.05
N LYS A 329 -11.41 17.90 -11.12
CA LYS A 329 -11.98 17.78 -12.47
C LYS A 329 -12.99 16.64 -12.56
N ILE A 330 -12.69 15.50 -11.94
CA ILE A 330 -13.61 14.36 -11.90
C ILE A 330 -14.82 14.66 -11.02
N LYS A 331 -14.60 15.28 -9.85
CA LYS A 331 -15.68 15.67 -8.93
C LYS A 331 -16.67 16.62 -9.61
N ASN A 332 -16.18 17.71 -10.18
CA ASN A 332 -17.02 18.71 -10.83
C ASN A 332 -17.81 18.10 -12.01
N GLY A 333 -17.15 17.28 -12.84
CA GLY A 333 -17.83 16.61 -13.96
C GLY A 333 -18.91 15.62 -13.49
N PHE A 334 -18.66 14.91 -12.39
CA PHE A 334 -19.62 13.96 -11.82
C PHE A 334 -20.84 14.66 -11.21
N GLU A 335 -20.61 15.74 -10.44
CA GLU A 335 -21.69 16.55 -9.85
C GLU A 335 -22.57 17.19 -10.92
N GLN A 336 -21.97 17.75 -11.98
CA GLN A 336 -22.71 18.29 -13.13
C GLN A 336 -23.53 17.21 -13.85
N SER A 337 -23.00 15.99 -13.99
CA SER A 337 -23.73 14.85 -14.57
C SER A 337 -24.95 14.49 -13.72
N LYS A 338 -24.78 14.36 -12.39
CA LYS A 338 -25.89 14.08 -11.47
C LYS A 338 -26.95 15.18 -11.52
N GLN A 339 -26.56 16.45 -11.53
CA GLN A 339 -27.50 17.56 -11.59
C GLN A 339 -28.34 17.55 -12.87
N ARG A 340 -27.72 17.28 -14.03
CA ARG A 340 -28.44 17.17 -15.32
C ARG A 340 -29.45 16.03 -15.32
N ASN A 341 -29.10 14.88 -14.75
CA ASN A 341 -30.01 13.73 -14.65
C ASN A 341 -31.20 14.02 -13.72
N LEU A 342 -30.98 14.74 -12.62
CA LEU A 342 -32.04 15.19 -11.71
C LEU A 342 -32.99 16.20 -12.35
N THR A 343 -32.50 17.10 -13.21
CA THR A 343 -33.36 18.04 -13.95
C THR A 343 -34.15 17.36 -15.07
N ALA A 344 -33.54 16.39 -15.77
CA ALA A 344 -34.21 15.65 -16.84
C ALA A 344 -35.34 14.74 -16.34
N THR A 345 -35.20 14.17 -15.13
CA THR A 345 -36.23 13.34 -14.50
C THR A 345 -37.40 14.12 -13.90
N LYS A 346 -37.27 15.45 -13.75
CA LYS A 346 -38.32 16.35 -13.24
C LYS A 346 -39.16 17.01 -14.32
N GLN A 347 -38.84 16.84 -15.61
CA GLN A 347 -39.74 17.24 -16.69
C GLN A 347 -40.86 16.21 -16.81
N PRO A 348 -42.14 16.59 -16.62
CA PRO A 348 -43.25 15.66 -16.84
C PRO A 348 -43.26 15.24 -18.30
N ALA A 349 -43.50 13.95 -18.55
CA ALA A 349 -43.80 13.46 -19.89
C ALA A 349 -45.00 14.26 -20.43
N ALA A 350 -44.75 15.05 -21.48
CA ALA A 350 -45.77 15.83 -22.16
C ALA A 350 -46.68 14.94 -23.01
#